data_AF-A0A4Z0BJW7-F1
#
_entry.id   AF-A0A4Z0BJW7-F1
#
_cell.length_a   1.000
_cell.length_b   1.000
_cell.length_c   1.000
_cell.angle_alpha   90.00
_cell.angle_beta   90.00
_cell.angle_gamma   90.00
#
_symmetry.space_group_name_H-M   'P 1'
#
loop_
_entity.id
_entity.type
_entity.pdbx_description
1 polymer ?
#
loop_
_entity_poly.entity_id
_entity_poly.type
_entity_poly.pdbx_seq_one_letter_code
_entity_poly.pdbx_strand_id
1 'polypeptide(L)'
;MRYSLRRTTAHLHLTYGGAESGEALIGRRFTLEIEGNALTLLIDLTPNFQTRNKMAASYLDATALVRNHDRLRSLQCDDNLVRTRLVRTWEDMHEPSLKLVLDLGLRGHFVYAVRPHLLFTGGVQLDVLHPLDASAYTPHDTEVA
;
A
#
# COMPACT_ATOMS: atom_id res chain seq x y z
N MET A 1 -1.62 18.25 -2.55
CA MET A 1 -2.45 18.16 -1.32
C MET A 1 -2.21 16.80 -0.67
N ARG A 2 -2.18 16.71 0.67
CA ARG A 2 -1.98 15.43 1.41
C ARG A 2 -3.08 15.26 2.45
N TYR A 3 -3.71 14.09 2.50
CA TYR A 3 -4.72 13.80 3.52
C TYR A 3 -4.78 12.32 3.88
N SER A 4 -5.26 12.05 5.10
CA SER A 4 -5.40 10.70 5.61
C SER A 4 -6.68 10.05 5.08
N LEU A 5 -6.53 8.92 4.38
CA LEU A 5 -7.65 8.04 4.03
C LEU A 5 -8.14 7.27 5.25
N ARG A 6 -7.21 6.79 6.09
CA ARG A 6 -7.49 6.06 7.33
C ARG A 6 -6.31 6.21 8.30
N ARG A 7 -6.61 6.50 9.57
CA ARG A 7 -5.59 6.61 10.63
C ARG A 7 -5.32 5.29 11.34
N THR A 8 -6.34 4.43 11.45
CA THR A 8 -6.28 3.12 12.11
C THR A 8 -5.76 2.04 11.18
N THR A 9 -5.64 0.82 11.71
CA THR A 9 -5.17 -0.34 10.94
C THR A 9 -6.23 -0.89 10.00
N ALA A 10 -5.81 -1.50 8.90
CA ALA A 10 -6.65 -2.32 8.03
C ALA A 10 -5.86 -3.54 7.55
N HIS A 11 -6.56 -4.64 7.29
CA HIS A 11 -5.98 -5.84 6.71
C HIS A 11 -5.67 -5.60 5.23
N LEU A 12 -4.56 -6.19 4.79
CA LEU A 12 -4.08 -6.15 3.43
C LEU A 12 -3.88 -7.58 2.93
N HIS A 13 -4.38 -7.84 1.73
CA HIS A 13 -4.20 -9.11 1.04
C HIS A 13 -3.29 -8.89 -0.16
N LEU A 14 -2.23 -9.67 -0.26
CA LEU A 14 -1.27 -9.60 -1.36
C LEU A 14 -1.41 -10.83 -2.24
N THR A 15 -1.38 -10.61 -3.54
CA THR A 15 -1.23 -11.69 -4.53
C THR A 15 0.08 -11.50 -5.28
N TYR A 16 0.86 -12.56 -5.41
CA TYR A 16 2.10 -12.56 -6.18
C TYR A 16 1.94 -13.31 -7.51
N GLY A 17 2.88 -13.15 -8.44
CA GLY A 17 2.92 -13.94 -9.67
C GLY A 17 3.17 -15.41 -9.34
N GLY A 18 2.11 -16.23 -9.31
CA GLY A 18 2.12 -17.63 -8.90
C GLY A 18 0.86 -17.98 -8.09
N ALA A 19 0.92 -19.06 -7.31
CA ALA A 19 -0.14 -19.44 -6.36
C ALA A 19 0.14 -18.95 -4.92
N GLU A 20 1.09 -18.02 -4.75
CA GLU A 20 1.46 -17.46 -3.44
C GLU A 20 0.60 -16.23 -3.13
N SER A 21 0.00 -16.20 -1.93
CA SER A 21 -0.72 -15.06 -1.38
C SER A 21 -0.30 -14.79 0.07
N GLY A 22 -0.51 -13.57 0.54
CA GLY A 22 -0.38 -13.19 1.95
C GLY A 22 -1.64 -12.48 2.40
N GLU A 23 -2.16 -12.80 3.58
CA GLU A 23 -3.46 -12.31 4.07
C GLU A 23 -3.39 -11.73 5.49
N ALA A 24 -2.24 -11.84 6.14
CA ALA A 24 -2.07 -11.41 7.52
C ALA A 24 -1.41 -10.03 7.65
N LEU A 25 -1.14 -9.34 6.54
CA LEU A 25 -0.53 -8.01 6.57
C LEU A 25 -1.49 -6.97 7.13
N ILE A 26 -0.92 -6.09 7.96
CA ILE A 26 -1.65 -4.98 8.56
C ILE A 26 -1.05 -3.67 8.06
N GLY A 27 -1.83 -2.89 7.33
CA GLY A 27 -1.49 -1.51 6.98
C GLY A 27 -2.01 -0.53 8.02
N ARG A 28 -1.31 0.59 8.22
CA ARG A 28 -1.80 1.74 8.98
C ARG A 28 -1.48 3.06 8.26
N ARG A 29 -2.02 4.17 8.77
CA ARG A 29 -1.72 5.54 8.31
C ARG A 29 -1.82 5.69 6.79
N PHE A 30 -2.91 5.18 6.22
CA PHE A 30 -3.21 5.30 4.80
C PHE A 30 -3.31 6.79 4.44
N THR A 31 -2.40 7.25 3.60
CA THR A 31 -2.25 8.66 3.25
C THR A 31 -2.27 8.80 1.74
N LEU A 32 -3.09 9.73 1.23
CA LEU A 32 -3.16 10.04 -0.19
C LEU A 32 -2.55 11.42 -0.43
N GLU A 33 -1.55 11.44 -1.29
CA GLU A 33 -0.91 12.64 -1.80
C GLU A 33 -1.35 12.89 -3.23
N ILE A 34 -1.62 14.16 -3.55
CA ILE A 34 -2.09 14.62 -4.85
C ILE A 34 -1.16 15.70 -5.36
N GLU A 35 -0.59 15.50 -6.54
CA GLU A 35 0.25 16.46 -7.26
C GLU A 35 -0.16 16.50 -8.74
N GLY A 36 -0.85 17.56 -9.17
CA GLY A 36 -1.44 17.60 -10.50
C GLY A 36 -2.43 16.44 -10.69
N ASN A 37 -2.18 15.58 -11.68
CA ASN A 37 -2.96 14.35 -11.95
C ASN A 37 -2.27 13.08 -11.41
N ALA A 38 -1.24 13.24 -10.58
CA ALA A 38 -0.55 12.14 -9.92
C ALA A 38 -1.06 11.96 -8.50
N LEU A 39 -1.46 10.73 -8.19
CA LEU A 39 -1.86 10.28 -6.87
C LEU A 39 -0.78 9.36 -6.30
N THR A 40 -0.44 9.54 -5.04
CA THR A 40 0.45 8.64 -4.31
C THR A 40 -0.24 8.16 -3.04
N LEU A 41 -0.56 6.87 -2.99
CA LEU A 41 -1.10 6.19 -1.82
C LEU A 41 0.05 5.61 -0.99
N LEU A 42 0.29 6.16 0.18
CA LEU A 42 1.24 5.67 1.17
C LEU A 42 0.54 4.77 2.20
N ILE A 43 1.12 3.61 2.47
CA ILE A 43 0.67 2.67 3.51
C ILE A 43 1.86 2.29 4.39
N ASP A 44 1.74 2.51 5.70
CA ASP A 44 2.75 2.13 6.67
C ASP A 44 2.56 0.66 7.10
N LEU A 45 3.59 -0.16 6.83
CA LEU A 45 3.68 -1.59 7.16
C LEU A 45 4.66 -1.87 8.31
N THR A 46 5.28 -0.84 8.90
CA THR A 46 6.22 -0.97 10.03
C THR A 46 5.69 -1.83 11.18
N PRO A 47 4.39 -1.78 11.58
CA PRO A 47 3.88 -2.61 12.68
C PRO A 47 4.12 -4.11 12.51
N ASN A 48 4.14 -4.60 11.27
CA ASN A 48 4.33 -6.03 10.98
C ASN A 48 5.74 -6.53 11.37
N PHE A 49 6.71 -5.63 11.51
CA PHE A 49 8.07 -5.94 11.96
C PHE A 49 8.32 -5.64 13.45
N GLN A 50 7.37 -4.98 14.12
CA GLN A 50 7.49 -4.60 15.54
C GLN A 50 6.92 -5.67 16.49
N THR A 51 6.40 -6.78 15.95
CA THR A 51 5.98 -7.92 16.77
C THR A 51 7.17 -8.65 17.39
N ARG A 52 7.03 -9.06 18.66
CA ARG A 52 8.02 -9.90 19.34
C ARG A 52 8.06 -11.32 18.77
N ASN A 53 6.92 -11.81 18.27
CA ASN A 53 6.79 -13.15 17.72
C ASN A 53 7.13 -13.14 16.22
N LYS A 54 8.34 -13.57 15.86
CA LYS A 54 8.79 -13.70 14.46
C LYS A 54 8.14 -14.87 13.70
N MET A 55 7.32 -15.67 14.37
CA MET A 55 6.47 -16.70 13.76
C MET A 55 5.04 -16.22 13.56
N ALA A 56 4.70 -14.98 13.95
CA ALA A 56 3.39 -14.42 13.67
C ALA A 56 3.20 -14.29 12.16
N ALA A 57 1.99 -14.61 11.67
CA ALA A 57 1.66 -14.57 10.25
C ALA A 57 1.95 -13.19 9.62
N SER A 58 1.64 -12.09 10.32
CA SER A 58 1.94 -10.74 9.84
C SER A 58 3.44 -10.48 9.63
N TYR A 59 4.31 -11.00 10.49
CA TYR A 59 5.75 -10.90 10.33
C TYR A 59 6.25 -11.74 9.16
N LEU A 60 5.72 -12.96 9.01
CA LEU A 60 6.08 -13.87 7.93
C LEU A 60 5.68 -13.29 6.57
N ASP A 61 4.46 -12.76 6.45
CA ASP A 61 3.96 -12.13 5.23
C ASP A 61 4.73 -10.84 4.91
N ALA A 62 5.06 -10.02 5.91
CA ALA A 62 5.89 -8.83 5.69
C ALA A 62 7.31 -9.19 5.24
N THR A 63 7.88 -10.28 5.77
CA THR A 63 9.18 -10.78 5.32
C THR A 63 9.09 -11.39 3.91
N ALA A 64 7.97 -12.06 3.59
CA ALA A 64 7.71 -12.58 2.25
C ALA A 64 7.59 -11.44 1.23
N LEU A 65 6.91 -10.34 1.58
CA LEU A 65 6.85 -9.14 0.76
C LEU A 65 8.24 -8.62 0.45
N VAL A 66 9.14 -8.51 1.43
CA VAL A 66 10.53 -8.06 1.18
C VAL A 66 11.25 -8.93 0.15
N ARG A 67 11.02 -10.25 0.16
CA ARG A 67 11.69 -11.19 -0.75
C ARG A 67 11.05 -11.26 -2.14
N ASN A 68 9.74 -11.07 -2.21
CA ASN A 68 8.93 -11.32 -3.40
C ASN A 68 8.32 -10.03 -3.98
N HIS A 69 8.84 -8.87 -3.60
CA HIS A 69 8.25 -7.56 -3.91
C HIS A 69 8.13 -7.33 -5.43
N ASP A 70 9.12 -7.79 -6.18
CA ASP A 70 9.19 -7.75 -7.65
C ASP A 70 8.11 -8.59 -8.33
N ARG A 71 7.62 -9.62 -7.64
CA ARG A 71 6.54 -10.51 -8.10
C ARG A 71 5.15 -10.04 -7.67
N LEU A 72 5.01 -8.92 -6.96
CA LEU A 72 3.72 -8.44 -6.50
C LEU A 72 2.78 -8.14 -7.68
N ARG A 73 1.55 -8.67 -7.64
CA ARG A 73 0.53 -8.52 -8.69
C ARG A 73 -0.65 -7.68 -8.26
N SER A 74 -1.10 -7.85 -7.03
CA SER A 74 -2.16 -7.00 -6.49
C SER A 74 -2.03 -6.84 -4.98
N LEU A 75 -2.57 -5.73 -4.50
CA LEU A 75 -2.81 -5.46 -3.09
C LEU A 75 -4.29 -5.13 -2.91
N GLN A 76 -4.99 -5.91 -2.12
CA GLN A 76 -6.37 -5.68 -1.75
C GLN A 76 -6.47 -5.14 -0.32
N CYS A 77 -7.30 -4.13 -0.14
CA CYS A 77 -7.66 -3.57 1.15
C CYS A 77 -9.18 -3.59 1.28
N ASP A 78 -9.69 -4.37 2.23
CA ASP A 78 -11.14 -4.55 2.45
C ASP A 78 -11.81 -3.37 3.14
N ASP A 79 -11.07 -2.27 3.32
CA ASP A 79 -11.56 -1.12 4.04
C ASP A 79 -12.40 -0.19 3.16
N ASN A 80 -13.69 -0.08 3.50
CA ASN A 80 -14.62 0.77 2.76
C ASN A 80 -14.29 2.26 2.85
N LEU A 81 -13.67 2.74 3.94
CA LEU A 81 -13.30 4.15 4.05
C LEU A 81 -12.14 4.50 3.09
N VAL A 82 -11.12 3.63 3.03
CA VAL A 82 -10.03 3.75 2.04
C VAL A 82 -10.60 3.70 0.62
N ARG A 83 -11.45 2.71 0.32
CA ARG A 83 -12.14 2.59 -0.97
C ARG A 83 -12.85 3.88 -1.36
N THR A 84 -13.83 4.33 -0.56
CA THR A 84 -14.68 5.47 -0.92
C THR A 84 -13.86 6.74 -1.15
N ARG A 85 -12.86 7.00 -0.31
CA ARG A 85 -12.05 8.22 -0.41
C ARG A 85 -11.08 8.16 -1.58
N LEU A 86 -10.42 7.03 -1.81
CA LEU A 86 -9.49 6.86 -2.95
C LEU A 86 -10.24 6.95 -4.29
N VAL A 87 -11.36 6.25 -4.40
CA VAL A 87 -12.13 6.13 -5.65
C VAL A 87 -12.73 7.47 -6.04
N ARG A 88 -13.33 8.19 -5.09
CA ARG A 88 -13.86 9.53 -5.34
C ARG A 88 -12.78 10.44 -5.90
N THR A 89 -11.60 10.45 -5.29
CA THR A 89 -10.47 11.27 -5.77
C THR A 89 -9.96 10.82 -7.14
N TRP A 90 -9.90 9.52 -7.39
CA TRP A 90 -9.49 8.95 -8.66
C TRP A 90 -10.46 9.32 -9.79
N GLU A 91 -11.76 9.23 -9.57
CA GLU A 91 -12.81 9.53 -10.56
C GLU A 91 -12.94 11.02 -10.85
N ASP A 92 -12.68 11.88 -9.87
CA ASP A 92 -12.73 13.34 -10.02
C ASP A 92 -11.56 13.89 -10.88
N MET A 93 -10.56 13.07 -11.22
CA MET A 93 -9.36 13.46 -11.96
C MET A 93 -9.41 13.07 -13.44
N HIS A 94 -8.88 13.96 -14.29
CA HIS A 94 -8.70 13.66 -15.72
C HIS A 94 -7.39 12.87 -15.92
N GLU A 95 -7.47 11.69 -16.54
CA GLU A 95 -6.31 10.82 -16.80
C GLU A 95 -5.38 10.63 -15.58
N PRO A 96 -5.89 10.14 -14.43
CA PRO A 96 -5.10 10.02 -13.22
C PRO A 96 -4.04 8.92 -13.34
N SER A 97 -2.92 9.13 -12.65
CA SER A 97 -1.91 8.10 -12.40
C SER A 97 -1.83 7.83 -10.91
N LEU A 98 -1.74 6.56 -10.49
CA LEU A 98 -1.64 6.17 -9.08
C LEU A 98 -0.35 5.41 -8.81
N LYS A 99 0.37 5.90 -7.82
CA LYS A 99 1.52 5.24 -7.22
C LYS A 99 1.11 4.66 -5.87
N LEU A 100 1.54 3.45 -5.59
CA LEU A 100 1.44 2.81 -4.27
C LEU A 100 2.82 2.81 -3.65
N VAL A 101 2.93 3.32 -2.41
CA VAL A 101 4.14 3.26 -1.59
C VAL A 101 3.85 2.39 -0.37
N LEU A 102 4.59 1.31 -0.25
CA LEU A 102 4.60 0.45 0.93
C LEU A 102 5.82 0.81 1.76
N ASP A 103 5.61 1.39 2.94
CA ASP A 103 6.67 1.82 3.85
C ASP A 103 6.93 0.74 4.92
N LEU A 104 8.15 0.22 4.97
CA LEU A 104 8.59 -0.82 5.89
C LEU A 104 9.48 -0.26 7.01
N GLY A 105 9.51 1.06 7.17
CA GLY A 105 10.33 1.79 8.14
C GLY A 105 11.82 1.63 7.83
N LEU A 106 12.60 1.17 8.81
CA LEU A 106 14.06 0.99 8.67
C LEU A 106 14.46 -0.03 7.58
N ARG A 107 13.51 -0.80 7.05
CA ARG A 107 13.74 -1.77 5.97
C ARG A 107 13.58 -1.16 4.58
N GLY A 108 13.27 0.14 4.50
CA GLY A 108 13.05 0.86 3.26
C GLY A 108 11.59 0.85 2.83
N HIS A 109 11.37 1.14 1.54
CA HIS A 109 10.05 1.26 0.94
C HIS A 109 10.03 0.65 -0.45
N PHE A 110 8.86 0.20 -0.87
CA PHE A 110 8.60 -0.26 -2.24
C PHE A 110 7.58 0.64 -2.91
N VAL A 111 7.84 0.98 -4.17
CA VAL A 111 6.98 1.87 -4.96
C VAL A 111 6.49 1.13 -6.19
N TYR A 112 5.20 1.25 -6.50
CA TYR A 112 4.57 0.59 -7.63
C TYR A 112 3.67 1.56 -8.39
N ALA A 113 3.66 1.48 -9.72
CA ALA A 113 2.55 2.00 -10.51
C ALA A 113 1.38 1.03 -10.36
N VAL A 114 0.21 1.54 -9.99
CA VAL A 114 -0.98 0.70 -9.75
C VAL A 114 -2.22 1.27 -10.42
N ARG A 115 -3.21 0.41 -10.63
CA ARG A 115 -4.56 0.80 -11.04
C ARG A 115 -5.57 0.36 -9.97
N PRO A 116 -6.46 1.25 -9.49
CA PRO A 116 -7.51 0.84 -8.58
C PRO A 116 -8.60 0.07 -9.32
N HIS A 117 -9.04 -1.03 -8.73
CA HIS A 117 -10.16 -1.85 -9.16
C HIS A 117 -11.14 -2.01 -7.99
N LEU A 118 -12.42 -1.71 -8.24
CA LEU A 118 -13.47 -1.81 -7.24
C LEU A 118 -13.92 -3.26 -7.08
N LEU A 119 -13.81 -3.79 -5.87
CA LEU A 119 -14.30 -5.12 -5.56
C LEU A 119 -15.81 -5.08 -5.31
N PHE A 120 -16.54 -6.06 -5.83
CA PHE A 120 -18.00 -6.13 -5.63
C PHE A 120 -18.36 -6.28 -4.14
N THR A 121 -17.55 -7.00 -3.37
CA THR A 121 -17.77 -7.36 -1.96
C THR A 121 -17.42 -6.25 -0.96
N GLY A 122 -16.94 -5.10 -1.42
CA GLY A 122 -16.41 -4.04 -0.55
C GLY A 122 -14.88 -3.96 -0.63
N GLY A 123 -14.32 -2.81 -0.24
CA GLY A 123 -12.88 -2.55 -0.37
C GLY A 123 -12.40 -2.16 -1.78
N VAL A 124 -11.08 -2.11 -1.94
CA VAL A 124 -10.38 -1.74 -3.18
C VAL A 124 -9.21 -2.69 -3.43
N GLN A 125 -9.06 -3.13 -4.67
CA GLN A 125 -7.86 -3.81 -5.15
C GLN A 125 -7.00 -2.83 -5.92
N LEU A 126 -5.69 -2.90 -5.73
CA LEU A 126 -4.68 -2.14 -6.45
C LEU A 126 -3.91 -3.14 -7.30
N ASP A 127 -4.17 -3.13 -8.61
CA ASP A 127 -3.47 -3.97 -9.57
C ASP A 127 -2.09 -3.35 -9.86
N VAL A 128 -1.03 -4.12 -9.61
CA VAL A 128 0.34 -3.69 -9.85
C VAL A 128 0.65 -3.78 -11.33
N LEU A 129 0.98 -2.63 -11.91
CA LEU A 129 1.38 -2.51 -13.31
C LEU A 129 2.87 -2.84 -13.47
N HIS A 130 3.72 -2.17 -12.68
CA HIS A 130 5.15 -2.40 -12.62
C HIS A 130 5.75 -1.76 -11.36
N PRO A 131 6.87 -2.28 -10.83
CA PRO A 131 7.65 -1.61 -9.80
C PRO A 131 8.24 -0.30 -10.35
N LEU A 132 8.35 0.69 -9.49
CA LEU A 132 8.98 1.98 -9.76
C LEU A 132 10.26 2.12 -8.93
N ASP A 133 11.22 2.88 -9.43
CA ASP A 133 12.46 3.15 -8.68
C ASP A 133 12.16 3.89 -7.39
N ALA A 134 12.59 3.31 -6.26
CA ALA A 134 12.37 3.86 -4.92
C ALA A 134 13.02 5.24 -4.72
N SER A 135 14.01 5.61 -5.56
CA SER A 135 14.63 6.94 -5.59
C SER A 135 13.66 8.06 -5.97
N ALA A 136 12.48 7.73 -6.51
CA ALA A 136 11.45 8.68 -6.87
C ALA A 136 10.51 9.06 -5.71
N TYR A 137 10.66 8.44 -4.53
CA TYR A 137 9.89 8.77 -3.33
C TYR A 137 10.83 9.18 -2.20
N THR A 138 10.79 10.46 -1.82
CA THR A 138 11.43 10.95 -0.60
C THR A 138 10.36 10.99 0.49
N PRO A 139 10.45 10.17 1.56
CA PRO A 139 9.51 10.26 2.65
C PRO A 139 9.60 11.65 3.29
N HIS A 140 8.48 12.39 3.26
CA HIS A 140 8.47 13.78 3.73
C HIS A 140 8.52 13.96 5.25
N ASP A 141 8.58 12.88 6.05
CA ASP A 141 8.63 12.96 7.51
C ASP A 141 9.71 12.03 8.06
N THR A 142 10.96 12.50 8.05
CA THR A 142 11.93 12.09 9.09
C THR A 142 11.89 13.16 10.16
N GLU A 143 10.84 13.17 10.97
CA GLU A 143 10.86 13.89 12.24
C GLU A 143 11.78 13.08 13.16
N VAL A 144 13.06 13.46 13.14
CA VAL A 144 14.07 13.03 14.11
C VAL A 144 13.60 13.56 15.46
N ALA A 145 13.15 12.65 16.33
CA ALA A 145 13.03 12.90 17.76
C ALA A 145 14.21 12.24 18.47
#